data_AF-X0T2K0-F1
#
_entry.id   AF-X0T2K0-F1
#
_cell.length_a   1.000
_cell.length_b   1.000
_cell.length_c   1.000
_cell.angle_alpha   90.00
_cell.angle_beta   90.00
_cell.angle_gamma   90.00
#
_symmetry.space_group_name_H-M   'P 1'
#
loop_
_entity.id
_entity.type
_entity.pdbx_description
1 polymer ?
#
loop_
_entity_poly.entity_id
_entity_poly.type
_entity_poly.pdbx_seq_one_letter_code
_entity_poly.pdbx_strand_id
1 'polypeptide(L)'
;MKNRKQAKFIIAKSMAVDYDQNAPTETLWKVHGESLKEFSNYEQELDGGGSPERVLEGERSFLDLKVDLARRVMSSCVFCVRRCEADRLSGEQGYCRGGVEFSVSSTFPHHGEEPELVPSGTVFTCGCTITCIHCQNWGISQWREHGTPV
;
A
#
# COMPACT_ATOMS: atom_id res chain seq x y z
N MET A 1 -2.38 14.90 -21.05
CA MET A 1 -3.42 14.22 -20.23
C MET A 1 -4.30 15.28 -19.58
N LYS A 2 -5.63 15.17 -19.67
CA LYS A 2 -6.52 16.02 -18.86
C LYS A 2 -6.47 15.44 -17.44
N ASN A 3 -5.76 16.10 -16.53
CA ASN A 3 -5.45 15.65 -15.16
C ASN A 3 -6.72 15.56 -14.28
N ARG A 4 -7.61 14.62 -14.60
CA ARG A 4 -8.99 14.52 -14.08
C ARG A 4 -9.25 13.30 -13.21
N LYS A 5 -8.32 12.34 -13.17
CA LYS A 5 -8.49 11.12 -12.37
C LYS A 5 -8.16 11.41 -10.92
N GLN A 6 -9.05 11.03 -10.02
CA GLN A 6 -8.83 11.17 -8.58
C GLN A 6 -7.91 10.06 -8.07
N ALA A 7 -7.07 10.35 -7.07
CA ALA A 7 -6.26 9.33 -6.44
C ALA A 7 -7.15 8.29 -5.72
N LYS A 8 -6.94 7.00 -6.01
CA LYS A 8 -7.77 5.90 -5.48
C LYS A 8 -7.89 5.88 -3.95
N PHE A 9 -6.83 6.27 -3.24
CA PHE A 9 -6.88 6.33 -1.77
C PHE A 9 -7.83 7.43 -1.27
N ILE A 10 -7.99 8.52 -2.03
CA ILE A 10 -8.95 9.59 -1.71
C ILE A 10 -10.38 9.08 -1.92
N ILE A 11 -10.62 8.35 -3.02
CA ILE A 11 -11.91 7.70 -3.29
C ILE A 11 -12.25 6.69 -2.18
N ALA A 12 -11.33 5.81 -1.83
CA ALA A 12 -11.54 4.83 -0.76
C ALA A 12 -11.75 5.48 0.60
N LYS A 13 -11.07 6.61 0.86
CA LYS A 13 -11.23 7.38 2.09
C LYS A 13 -12.56 8.11 2.18
N SER A 14 -13.21 8.47 1.07
CA SER A 14 -14.52 9.15 1.08
C SER A 14 -15.71 8.20 1.10
N MET A 15 -15.50 6.89 0.92
CA MET A 15 -16.55 5.89 1.00
C MET A 15 -16.72 5.40 2.43
N ALA A 16 -17.85 5.70 3.06
CA ALA A 16 -18.21 5.12 4.36
C ALA A 16 -18.46 3.61 4.23
N VAL A 17 -18.00 2.84 5.21
CA VAL A 17 -18.23 1.39 5.29
C VAL A 17 -18.53 1.04 6.75
N ASP A 18 -19.67 0.42 6.98
CA ASP A 18 -20.05 -0.08 8.31
C ASP A 18 -19.49 -1.49 8.53
N TYR A 19 -18.64 -1.64 9.54
CA TYR A 19 -18.11 -2.94 9.96
C TYR A 19 -17.61 -2.91 11.40
N ASP A 20 -17.73 -4.05 12.09
CA ASP A 20 -17.06 -4.26 13.38
C ASP A 20 -15.61 -4.65 13.17
N GLN A 21 -14.68 -3.83 13.64
CA GLN A 21 -13.24 -4.08 13.59
C GLN A 21 -12.80 -5.37 14.32
N ASN A 22 -13.63 -5.90 15.21
CA ASN A 22 -13.37 -7.13 15.95
C ASN A 22 -13.98 -8.38 15.28
N ALA A 23 -14.75 -8.20 14.20
CA ALA A 23 -15.34 -9.31 13.47
C ALA A 23 -14.26 -10.26 12.92
N PRO A 24 -14.58 -11.55 12.69
CA PRO A 24 -13.64 -12.49 12.08
C PRO A 24 -13.07 -11.98 10.75
N THR A 25 -11.80 -12.32 10.45
CA THR A 25 -11.11 -11.82 9.24
C THR A 25 -11.84 -12.19 7.95
N GLU A 26 -12.46 -13.37 7.91
CA GLU A 26 -13.30 -13.79 6.78
C GLU A 26 -14.50 -12.85 6.56
N THR A 27 -15.13 -12.39 7.65
CA THR A 27 -16.24 -11.42 7.60
C THR A 27 -15.76 -10.09 7.03
N LEU A 28 -14.60 -9.58 7.49
CA LEU A 28 -14.03 -8.35 6.97
C LEU A 28 -13.69 -8.45 5.47
N TRP A 29 -13.22 -9.61 5.00
CA TRP A 29 -12.99 -9.84 3.57
C TRP A 29 -14.29 -9.86 2.75
N LYS A 30 -15.41 -10.37 3.32
CA LYS A 30 -16.73 -10.30 2.67
C LYS A 30 -17.17 -8.84 2.50
N VAL A 31 -17.11 -8.06 3.58
CA VAL A 31 -17.41 -6.61 3.54
C VAL A 31 -16.51 -5.91 2.52
N HIS A 32 -15.21 -6.19 2.53
CA HIS A 32 -14.28 -5.61 1.56
C HIS A 32 -14.65 -5.94 0.11
N GLY A 33 -15.06 -7.17 -0.17
CA GLY A 33 -15.49 -7.59 -1.50
C GLY A 33 -16.75 -6.87 -1.99
N GLU A 34 -17.68 -6.55 -1.09
CA GLU A 34 -18.88 -5.76 -1.38
C GLU A 34 -18.51 -4.29 -1.62
N SER A 35 -17.77 -3.68 -0.69
CA SER A 35 -17.29 -2.30 -0.83
C SER A 35 -16.40 -2.08 -2.05
N LEU A 36 -15.67 -3.11 -2.51
CA LEU A 36 -14.85 -3.03 -3.72
C LEU A 36 -15.70 -2.87 -4.99
N LYS A 37 -16.89 -3.49 -5.03
CA LYS A 37 -17.82 -3.33 -6.17
C LYS A 37 -18.34 -1.89 -6.22
N GLU A 38 -18.74 -1.36 -5.07
CA GLU A 38 -19.17 0.03 -4.93
C GLU A 38 -18.05 1.01 -5.29
N PHE A 39 -16.81 0.70 -4.87
CA PHE A 39 -15.63 1.49 -5.19
C PHE A 39 -15.41 1.56 -6.69
N SER A 40 -15.53 0.44 -7.40
CA SER A 40 -15.38 0.42 -8.86
C SER A 40 -16.44 1.27 -9.56
N ASN A 41 -17.69 1.25 -9.08
CA ASN A 41 -18.76 2.08 -9.64
C ASN A 41 -18.50 3.56 -9.39
N TYR A 42 -18.06 3.91 -8.18
CA TYR A 42 -17.77 5.28 -7.80
C TYR A 42 -16.53 5.84 -8.54
N GLU A 43 -15.49 5.02 -8.72
CA GLU A 43 -14.32 5.38 -9.54
C GLU A 43 -14.73 5.72 -10.98
N GLN A 44 -15.63 4.95 -11.59
CA GLN A 44 -16.13 5.20 -12.94
C GLN A 44 -16.97 6.48 -13.03
N GLU A 45 -17.80 6.76 -12.03
CA GLU A 45 -18.59 8.00 -11.94
C GLU A 45 -17.68 9.24 -11.90
N LEU A 46 -16.64 9.22 -11.08
CA LEU A 46 -15.67 10.31 -10.97
C LEU A 46 -14.84 10.48 -12.25
N ASP A 47 -14.39 9.39 -12.85
CA ASP A 47 -13.70 9.41 -14.14
C ASP A 47 -14.59 9.98 -15.27
N GLY A 48 -15.91 9.81 -15.15
CA GLY A 48 -16.93 10.38 -16.04
C GLY A 48 -17.23 11.87 -15.84
N GLY A 49 -16.63 12.51 -14.84
CA GLY A 49 -16.83 13.93 -14.51
C GLY A 49 -17.81 14.19 -13.35
N GLY A 50 -18.16 13.16 -12.58
CA GLY A 50 -18.90 13.31 -11.33
C GLY A 50 -18.14 14.13 -10.27
N SER A 51 -18.88 14.73 -9.33
CA SER A 51 -18.31 15.47 -8.21
C SER A 51 -17.87 14.51 -7.10
N PRO A 52 -16.71 14.73 -6.45
CA PRO A 52 -16.25 13.93 -5.31
C PRO A 52 -17.02 14.20 -4.01
N GLU A 53 -18.07 15.01 -4.04
CA GLU A 53 -18.91 15.37 -2.88
C GLU A 53 -19.76 14.18 -2.40
N ARG A 54 -19.12 13.13 -1.89
CA ARG A 54 -19.70 12.29 -0.85
C ARG A 54 -19.06 12.71 0.47
N VAL A 55 -19.84 13.40 1.29
CA VAL A 55 -19.52 13.60 2.70
C VAL A 55 -19.47 12.20 3.33
N LEU A 56 -18.42 11.89 4.09
CA LEU A 56 -18.36 10.66 4.88
C LEU A 56 -19.54 10.65 5.86
N GLU A 57 -20.58 9.88 5.56
CA GLU A 57 -21.70 9.62 6.46
C GLU A 57 -21.44 8.35 7.27
N GLY A 58 -20.29 8.28 7.96
CA GLY A 58 -19.94 7.11 8.79
C GLY A 58 -18.65 7.28 9.59
N GLU A 59 -18.46 6.42 10.60
CA GLU A 59 -17.28 6.44 11.47
C GLU A 59 -16.02 5.90 10.80
N ARG A 60 -16.17 5.01 9.81
CA ARG A 60 -15.07 4.33 9.13
C ARG A 60 -15.24 4.36 7.62
N SER A 61 -14.11 4.45 6.93
CA SER A 61 -14.03 4.44 5.48
C SER A 61 -13.61 3.08 4.92
N PHE A 62 -13.77 2.89 3.60
CA PHE A 62 -13.23 1.73 2.91
C PHE A 62 -11.70 1.65 3.01
N LEU A 63 -11.02 2.80 3.12
CA LEU A 63 -9.59 2.83 3.39
C LEU A 63 -9.27 2.28 4.79
N ASP A 64 -10.07 2.60 5.81
CA ASP A 64 -9.88 2.10 7.18
C ASP A 64 -10.07 0.58 7.24
N LEU A 65 -11.07 0.03 6.55
CA LEU A 65 -11.26 -1.42 6.43
C LEU A 65 -10.02 -2.10 5.81
N LYS A 66 -9.42 -1.50 4.78
CA LYS A 66 -8.19 -2.02 4.17
C LYS A 66 -6.99 -1.93 5.12
N VAL A 67 -6.90 -0.88 5.93
CA VAL A 67 -5.85 -0.74 6.96
C VAL A 67 -5.99 -1.85 8.00
N ASP A 68 -7.19 -2.10 8.51
CA ASP A 68 -7.44 -3.16 9.50
C ASP A 68 -7.11 -4.55 8.94
N LEU A 69 -7.54 -4.85 7.71
CA LEU A 69 -7.18 -6.09 7.01
C LEU A 69 -5.67 -6.21 6.79
N ALA A 70 -4.99 -5.13 6.39
CA ALA A 70 -3.55 -5.12 6.19
C ALA A 70 -2.81 -5.40 7.51
N ARG A 71 -3.24 -4.80 8.63
CA ARG A 71 -2.67 -5.07 9.96
C ARG A 71 -2.85 -6.53 10.38
N ARG A 72 -3.99 -7.15 10.06
CA ARG A 72 -4.22 -8.58 10.30
C ARG A 72 -3.32 -9.46 9.43
N VAL A 73 -3.07 -9.06 8.18
CA VAL A 73 -2.08 -9.76 7.34
C VAL A 73 -0.67 -9.59 7.91
N MET A 74 -0.34 -8.45 8.53
CA MET A 74 0.97 -8.22 9.13
C MET A 74 1.32 -9.13 10.31
N SER A 75 0.33 -9.64 11.05
CA SER A 75 0.58 -10.58 12.14
C SER A 75 0.96 -12.00 11.67
N SER A 76 0.77 -12.29 10.38
CA SER A 76 1.31 -13.47 9.71
C SER A 76 1.56 -13.13 8.25
N CYS A 77 2.70 -12.48 8.01
CA CYS A 77 2.93 -11.72 6.78
C CYS A 77 2.95 -12.58 5.51
N VAL A 78 1.98 -12.31 4.63
CA VAL A 78 1.85 -12.94 3.31
C VAL A 78 1.80 -11.94 2.13
N PHE A 79 2.28 -10.71 2.33
CA PHE A 79 2.26 -9.67 1.29
C PHE A 79 3.11 -9.96 0.05
N CYS A 80 4.13 -10.79 0.16
CA CYS A 80 4.97 -11.18 -0.96
C CYS A 80 4.85 -12.69 -1.24
N VAL A 81 5.31 -13.10 -2.42
CA VAL A 81 5.25 -14.50 -2.87
C VAL A 81 5.94 -15.49 -1.94
N ARG A 82 6.85 -15.03 -1.07
CA ARG A 82 7.53 -15.89 -0.09
C ARG A 82 6.62 -16.36 1.03
N ARG A 83 5.53 -15.62 1.33
CA ARG A 83 4.59 -15.93 2.41
C ARG A 83 5.33 -16.34 3.69
N CYS A 84 6.21 -15.46 4.17
CA CYS A 84 7.13 -15.80 5.25
C CYS A 84 6.46 -15.97 6.62
N GLU A 85 5.18 -15.61 6.75
CA GLU A 85 4.37 -15.74 7.96
C GLU A 85 4.90 -14.99 9.20
N ALA A 86 5.98 -14.23 9.04
CA ALA A 86 6.56 -13.40 10.08
C ALA A 86 5.51 -12.45 10.68
N ASP A 87 5.46 -12.40 12.01
CA ASP A 87 4.63 -11.49 12.76
C ASP A 87 5.32 -10.14 12.88
N ARG A 88 4.98 -9.23 11.95
CA ARG A 88 5.52 -7.87 11.93
C ARG A 88 5.16 -7.11 13.19
N LEU A 89 3.99 -7.38 13.77
CA LEU A 89 3.46 -6.62 14.90
C LEU A 89 4.18 -6.94 16.21
N SER A 90 4.78 -8.13 16.32
CA SER A 90 5.69 -8.49 17.41
C SER A 90 7.16 -8.14 17.13
N GLY A 91 7.46 -7.53 15.98
CA GLY A 91 8.80 -7.06 15.61
C GLY A 91 9.58 -8.00 14.70
N GLU A 92 9.00 -9.11 14.25
CA GLU A 92 9.67 -9.98 13.29
C GLU A 92 9.76 -9.30 11.92
N GLN A 93 10.87 -9.49 11.21
CA GLN A 93 11.13 -8.77 9.95
C GLN A 93 10.94 -9.65 8.70
N GLY A 94 10.84 -10.98 8.88
CA GLY A 94 10.74 -11.95 7.79
C GLY A 94 11.91 -11.88 6.80
N TYR A 95 11.74 -12.54 5.65
CA TYR A 95 12.82 -12.64 4.65
C TYR A 95 13.22 -11.28 4.07
N CYS A 96 12.24 -10.45 3.72
CA CYS A 96 12.53 -9.15 3.10
C CYS A 96 13.02 -8.10 4.10
N ARG A 97 13.01 -8.46 5.38
CA ARG A 97 13.46 -7.67 6.52
C ARG A 97 12.63 -6.39 6.78
N GLY A 98 11.50 -6.19 6.10
CA GLY A 98 10.60 -5.07 6.42
C GLY A 98 9.98 -5.23 7.81
N GLY A 99 9.76 -4.14 8.54
CA GLY A 99 9.05 -4.14 9.84
C GLY A 99 7.60 -3.69 9.72
N VAL A 100 7.06 -3.15 10.82
CA VAL A 100 5.85 -2.30 10.81
C VAL A 100 6.14 -0.99 10.10
N GLU A 101 7.26 -0.39 10.48
CA GLU A 101 7.87 0.74 9.79
C GLU A 101 8.86 0.22 8.73
N PHE A 102 9.16 1.07 7.77
CA PHE A 102 10.22 0.83 6.81
C PHE A 102 11.18 2.01 6.79
N SER A 103 12.31 1.86 6.12
CA SER A 103 13.28 2.94 5.99
C SER A 103 13.41 3.35 4.54
N VAL A 104 13.48 4.66 4.30
CA VAL A 104 13.83 5.24 3.01
C VAL A 104 15.34 5.45 2.99
N SER A 105 16.05 4.81 2.06
CA SER A 105 17.49 5.01 1.89
C SER A 105 17.77 6.36 1.22
N SER A 106 17.09 6.64 0.11
CA SER A 106 17.34 7.82 -0.69
C SER A 106 16.14 8.24 -1.53
N THR A 107 16.07 9.54 -1.80
CA THR A 107 15.10 10.17 -2.71
C THR A 107 15.80 11.18 -3.58
N PHE A 108 15.67 11.09 -4.90
CA PHE A 108 16.36 11.99 -5.83
C PHE A 108 15.66 12.03 -7.20
N PRO A 109 15.86 13.11 -7.99
CA PRO A 109 15.45 13.13 -9.40
C PRO A 109 16.33 12.19 -10.21
N HIS A 110 15.70 11.25 -10.92
CA HIS A 110 16.39 10.27 -11.74
C HIS A 110 16.28 10.63 -13.22
N HIS A 111 17.44 10.71 -13.86
CA HIS A 111 17.60 11.08 -15.27
C HIS A 111 18.11 9.93 -16.14
N GLY A 112 18.28 8.74 -15.56
CA GLY A 112 18.78 7.54 -16.25
C GLY A 112 17.67 6.61 -16.75
N GLU A 113 16.40 7.02 -16.70
CA GLU A 113 15.28 6.29 -17.29
C GLU A 113 15.24 6.48 -18.82
N GLU A 114 14.30 5.78 -19.46
CA GLU A 114 13.94 5.99 -20.88
C GLU A 114 13.58 7.47 -21.15
N PRO A 115 13.89 8.02 -22.34
CA PRO A 115 13.71 9.45 -22.63
C PRO A 115 12.32 10.02 -22.32
N GLU A 116 11.27 9.20 -22.48
CA GLU A 116 9.87 9.55 -22.22
C GLU A 116 9.53 9.66 -20.73
N LEU A 117 10.39 9.13 -19.86
CA LEU A 117 10.21 9.05 -18.40
C LEU A 117 11.17 9.99 -17.64
N VAL A 118 12.00 10.76 -18.34
CA VAL A 118 12.98 11.67 -17.72
C VAL A 118 12.47 13.13 -17.69
N PRO A 119 12.55 13.82 -16.53
CA PRO A 119 12.96 13.31 -15.22
C PRO A 119 11.87 12.48 -14.54
N SER A 120 12.28 11.46 -13.79
CA SER A 120 11.42 10.74 -12.86
C SER A 120 11.80 11.03 -11.41
N GLY A 121 10.85 10.85 -10.49
CA GLY A 121 11.14 10.87 -9.06
C GLY A 121 11.47 9.46 -8.58
N THR A 122 12.62 9.26 -7.96
CA THR A 122 13.02 7.97 -7.39
C THR A 122 12.96 8.00 -5.88
N VAL A 123 12.38 6.94 -5.30
CA VAL A 123 12.35 6.67 -3.87
C VAL A 123 12.84 5.24 -3.65
N PHE A 124 13.98 5.06 -2.99
CA PHE A 124 14.51 3.75 -2.62
C PHE A 124 14.21 3.45 -1.16
N THR A 125 13.61 2.29 -0.91
CA THR A 125 13.35 1.77 0.44
C THR A 125 14.30 0.63 0.78
N CYS A 126 14.53 0.41 2.08
CA CYS A 126 15.38 -0.67 2.57
C CYS A 126 14.61 -1.99 2.70
N GLY A 127 15.28 -3.09 2.38
CA GLY A 127 14.71 -4.44 2.33
C GLY A 127 14.34 -4.87 0.91
N CYS A 128 14.23 -6.18 0.69
CA CYS A 128 13.90 -6.71 -0.63
C CYS A 128 13.26 -8.10 -0.52
N THR A 129 12.22 -8.36 -1.29
CA THR A 129 11.59 -9.69 -1.37
C THR A 129 12.40 -10.68 -2.22
N ILE A 130 13.50 -10.23 -2.82
CA ILE A 130 14.38 -10.99 -3.74
C ILE A 130 15.84 -10.81 -3.27
N THR A 131 16.72 -11.75 -3.63
CA THR A 131 18.18 -11.65 -3.39
C THR A 131 18.91 -12.01 -4.67
N CYS A 132 18.93 -11.07 -5.61
CA CYS A 132 19.58 -11.27 -6.90
C CYS A 132 21.10 -11.46 -6.71
N ILE A 133 21.70 -12.39 -7.45
CA ILE A 133 23.15 -12.63 -7.46
C ILE A 133 23.90 -11.37 -7.93
N HIS A 134 23.36 -10.68 -8.94
CA HIS A 134 23.91 -9.44 -9.50
C HIS A 134 23.03 -8.24 -9.14
N CYS A 135 22.86 -7.99 -7.84
CA CYS A 135 22.01 -6.90 -7.37
C CYS A 135 22.72 -5.53 -7.44
N GLN A 136 22.26 -4.64 -8.30
CA GLN A 136 22.74 -3.24 -8.34
C GLN A 136 22.43 -2.51 -7.03
N ASN A 137 21.31 -2.85 -6.40
CA ASN A 137 20.81 -2.27 -5.17
C ASN A 137 21.18 -3.13 -3.94
N TRP A 138 22.35 -3.77 -3.95
CA TRP A 138 22.79 -4.67 -2.86
C TRP A 138 22.85 -3.95 -1.50
N GLY A 139 23.28 -2.69 -1.50
CA GLY A 139 23.33 -1.80 -0.32
C GLY A 139 22.01 -1.72 0.44
N ILE A 140 20.92 -1.39 -0.26
CA ILE A 140 19.58 -1.27 0.34
C ILE A 140 18.87 -2.62 0.52
N SER A 141 19.13 -3.61 -0.34
CA SER A 141 18.41 -4.88 -0.33
C SER A 141 18.94 -5.88 0.70
N GLN A 142 20.26 -6.11 0.71
CA GLN A 142 20.89 -7.22 1.43
C GLN A 142 21.81 -6.72 2.55
N TRP A 143 22.61 -5.69 2.26
CA TRP A 143 23.49 -5.07 3.24
C TRP A 143 22.73 -4.30 4.32
N ARG A 144 21.62 -3.68 3.93
CA ARG A 144 20.80 -2.79 4.77
C ARG A 144 21.60 -1.58 5.26
N GLU A 145 22.03 -0.78 4.30
CA GLU A 145 22.53 0.55 4.63
C GLU A 145 21.49 1.35 5.46
N HIS A 146 22.00 2.35 6.17
CA HIS A 146 21.18 3.18 7.05
C HIS A 146 20.20 4.04 6.23
N GLY A 147 18.91 3.85 6.45
CA GLY A 147 17.85 4.71 5.90
C GLY A 147 17.17 5.54 6.99
N THR A 148 16.31 6.47 6.56
CA THR A 148 15.45 7.25 7.46
C THR A 148 14.17 6.47 7.73
N PRO A 149 13.83 6.15 9.00
CA PRO A 149 12.56 5.52 9.35
C PRO A 149 11.36 6.38 8.94
N VAL A 150 10.30 5.75 8.43
CA VAL A 150 9.03 6.37 8.02
C VAL A 150 7.82 5.55 8.46
#